data_AF-A0A847BMC4-F1
#
_entry.id   AF-A0A847BMC4-F1
#
_cell.length_a   1.000
_cell.length_b   1.000
_cell.length_c   1.000
_cell.angle_alpha   90.00
_cell.angle_beta   90.00
_cell.angle_gamma   90.00
#
_symmetry.space_group_name_H-M   'P 1'
#
loop_
_entity.id
_entity.type
_entity.pdbx_description
1 polymer ?
#
loop_
_entity_poly.entity_id
_entity_poly.type
_entity_poly.pdbx_seq_one_letter_code
_entity_poly.pdbx_strand_id
1 'polypeptide(L)'
;LYTAAVSSGAEVTICGLYYVKNGVEKEHEITYEPGTYEGKAAKKIAIDLLSNHSYRFLPPYSVIRLIRRDVLEQPRLRFTEGIIRSEDYLFTTELHFRIEKLCLITDQPLYYYIDNDSSITNSFVVSYWQMVRRINEILLSRLPESDAVKRGLDTVLIYRSLIALNNAARAVDKDTFNYEIKAILQDKLLFQAIDSLSYKDGFRRFKAYYPLMRLRLKALVKFRYNIKYYKNRKAEQVHGSHEI
;
A
#
# COMPACT_ATOMS: atom_id res chain seq x y z
N LEU A 1 -12.66 -20.70 6.05
CA LEU A 1 -12.39 -20.12 4.70
C LEU A 1 -12.95 -20.98 3.56
N TYR A 2 -12.51 -22.23 3.37
CA TYR A 2 -12.97 -23.11 2.27
C TYR A 2 -14.50 -23.30 2.22
N THR A 3 -15.14 -23.59 3.36
CA THR A 3 -16.60 -23.76 3.42
C THR A 3 -17.34 -22.54 2.89
N ALA A 4 -16.93 -21.33 3.27
CA ALA A 4 -17.54 -20.09 2.82
C ALA A 4 -17.34 -19.86 1.31
N ALA A 5 -16.17 -20.23 0.78
CA ALA A 5 -15.90 -20.15 -0.66
C ALA A 5 -16.82 -21.08 -1.46
N VAL A 6 -16.96 -22.34 -1.02
CA VAL A 6 -17.83 -23.32 -1.69
C VAL A 6 -19.31 -22.93 -1.59
N SER A 7 -19.76 -22.51 -0.40
CA SER A 7 -21.18 -22.18 -0.17
C SER A 7 -21.60 -20.89 -0.88
N SER A 8 -20.71 -19.91 -0.98
CA SER A 8 -20.98 -18.68 -1.72
C SER A 8 -20.78 -18.85 -3.22
N GLY A 9 -19.91 -19.76 -3.66
CA GLY A 9 -19.44 -19.83 -5.05
C GLY A 9 -18.55 -18.64 -5.43
N ALA A 10 -17.94 -17.97 -4.45
CA ALA A 10 -17.11 -16.79 -4.69
C ALA A 10 -15.79 -17.12 -5.39
N GLU A 11 -15.32 -16.14 -6.16
CA GLU A 11 -14.04 -16.19 -6.86
C GLU A 11 -12.87 -15.91 -5.94
N VAL A 12 -13.11 -15.04 -4.96
CA VAL A 12 -12.20 -14.76 -3.86
C VAL A 12 -12.99 -14.77 -2.57
N THR A 13 -12.45 -15.44 -1.56
CA THR A 13 -12.95 -15.38 -0.18
C THR A 13 -11.86 -14.82 0.72
N ILE A 14 -12.20 -13.86 1.58
CA ILE A 14 -11.27 -13.18 2.48
C ILE A 14 -11.72 -13.36 3.92
N CYS A 15 -10.81 -13.77 4.80
CA CYS A 15 -11.07 -13.82 6.24
C CYS A 15 -10.58 -12.59 6.99
N GLY A 16 -11.11 -12.41 8.21
CA GLY A 16 -10.51 -11.54 9.20
C GLY A 16 -9.12 -12.02 9.60
N LEU A 17 -8.43 -11.21 10.40
CA LEU A 17 -7.12 -11.56 10.93
C LEU A 17 -6.86 -10.90 12.29
N TYR A 18 -6.00 -11.53 13.09
CA TYR A 18 -5.41 -10.94 14.28
C TYR A 18 -4.11 -10.22 13.92
N TYR A 19 -3.93 -9.00 14.40
CA TYR A 19 -2.62 -8.36 14.45
C TYR A 19 -1.97 -8.69 15.79
N VAL A 20 -0.78 -9.27 15.73
CA VAL A 20 0.04 -9.60 16.90
C VAL A 20 1.22 -8.65 16.93
N LYS A 21 1.32 -7.86 17.99
CA LYS A 21 2.45 -6.96 18.20
C LYS A 21 2.91 -7.04 19.65
N ASN A 22 4.20 -7.29 19.87
CA ASN A 22 4.77 -7.44 21.22
C ASN A 22 4.02 -8.47 22.08
N GLY A 23 3.59 -9.58 21.47
CA GLY A 23 2.79 -10.62 22.12
C GLY A 23 1.32 -10.25 22.41
N VAL A 24 0.89 -9.03 22.06
CA VAL A 24 -0.51 -8.60 22.20
C VAL A 24 -1.25 -8.88 20.91
N GLU A 25 -2.30 -9.69 21.01
CA GLU A 25 -3.22 -10.01 19.92
C GLU A 25 -4.38 -9.02 19.90
N LYS A 26 -4.66 -8.44 18.74
CA LYS A 26 -5.82 -7.58 18.51
C LYS A 26 -6.49 -7.95 17.20
N GLU A 27 -7.81 -8.16 17.24
CA GLU A 27 -8.58 -8.36 16.02
C GLU A 27 -8.52 -7.13 15.11
N HIS A 28 -8.33 -7.38 13.81
CA HIS A 28 -8.32 -6.33 12.82
C HIS A 28 -9.73 -5.85 12.50
N GLU A 29 -10.06 -4.63 12.91
CA GLU A 29 -11.33 -4.00 12.54
C GLU A 29 -11.38 -3.72 11.03
N ILE A 30 -12.15 -4.51 10.29
CA ILE A 30 -12.41 -4.30 8.86
C ILE A 30 -13.74 -3.57 8.67
N THR A 31 -13.75 -2.56 7.81
CA THR A 31 -14.91 -1.67 7.57
C THR A 31 -16.08 -2.37 6.87
N TYR A 32 -15.83 -3.50 6.22
CA TYR A 32 -16.84 -4.25 5.48
C TYR A 32 -17.45 -5.34 6.35
N GLU A 33 -18.77 -5.36 6.37
CA GLU A 33 -19.54 -6.42 6.99
C GLU A 33 -19.27 -7.78 6.32
N PRO A 34 -19.37 -8.89 7.07
CA PRO A 34 -19.35 -10.21 6.48
C PRO A 34 -20.48 -10.38 5.46
N GLY A 35 -20.21 -11.07 4.37
CA GLY A 35 -21.21 -11.31 3.34
C GLY A 35 -20.65 -11.58 1.95
N THR A 36 -21.56 -11.76 1.00
CA THR A 36 -21.23 -11.96 -0.41
C THR A 36 -21.51 -10.67 -1.18
N TYR A 37 -20.50 -10.21 -1.90
CA TYR A 37 -20.52 -8.99 -2.70
C TYR A 37 -20.41 -9.35 -4.17
N GLU A 38 -21.36 -8.87 -4.97
CA GLU A 38 -21.45 -9.18 -6.40
C GLU A 38 -21.52 -7.90 -7.26
N GLY A 39 -20.97 -7.95 -8.47
CA GLY A 39 -21.04 -6.91 -9.48
C GLY A 39 -20.59 -5.54 -8.95
N LYS A 40 -21.52 -4.57 -8.90
CA LYS A 40 -21.24 -3.19 -8.43
C LYS A 40 -20.69 -3.15 -7.00
N ALA A 41 -21.12 -4.07 -6.13
CA ALA A 41 -20.68 -4.09 -4.73
C ALA A 41 -19.23 -4.57 -4.61
N ALA A 42 -18.85 -5.63 -5.33
CA ALA A 42 -17.46 -6.10 -5.43
C ALA A 42 -16.56 -5.03 -6.08
N LYS A 43 -17.02 -4.40 -7.16
CA LYS A 43 -16.29 -3.32 -7.84
C LYS A 43 -16.05 -2.11 -6.95
N LYS A 44 -16.99 -1.77 -6.06
CA LYS A 44 -16.81 -0.70 -5.08
C LYS A 44 -15.66 -1.03 -4.12
N ILE A 45 -15.58 -2.26 -3.63
CA ILE A 45 -14.49 -2.71 -2.76
C ILE A 45 -13.14 -2.65 -3.51
N ALA A 46 -13.11 -3.01 -4.79
CA ALA A 46 -11.90 -2.91 -5.62
C ALA A 46 -11.40 -1.45 -5.74
N ILE A 47 -12.31 -0.48 -5.92
CA ILE A 47 -12.00 0.96 -5.98
C ILE A 47 -11.55 1.50 -4.62
N ASP A 48 -12.14 1.00 -3.53
CA ASP A 48 -11.75 1.38 -2.18
C ASP A 48 -10.33 0.88 -1.86
N LEU A 49 -9.95 -0.33 -2.31
CA LEU A 49 -8.58 -0.87 -2.17
C LEU A 49 -7.53 0.03 -2.83
N LEU A 50 -7.89 0.70 -3.94
CA LEU A 50 -7.02 1.70 -4.58
C LEU A 50 -6.90 2.99 -3.77
N SER A 51 -8.02 3.49 -3.26
CA SER A 51 -8.14 4.90 -2.85
C SER A 51 -8.15 5.11 -1.33
N ASN A 52 -8.29 4.06 -0.55
CA ASN A 52 -8.39 4.12 0.90
C ASN A 52 -7.25 3.34 1.57
N HIS A 53 -6.40 4.08 2.29
CA HIS A 53 -5.26 3.54 3.01
C HIS A 53 -5.43 3.67 4.52
N SER A 54 -6.68 3.80 4.98
CA SER A 54 -6.99 3.63 6.40
C SER A 54 -6.70 2.19 6.79
N TYR A 55 -6.15 2.01 8.00
CA TYR A 55 -5.89 0.69 8.56
C TYR A 55 -7.14 -0.19 8.60
N ARG A 56 -8.35 0.39 8.64
CA ARG A 56 -9.61 -0.39 8.70
C ARG A 56 -10.08 -0.98 7.36
N PHE A 57 -9.33 -0.81 6.27
CA PHE A 57 -9.68 -1.35 4.96
C PHE A 57 -9.06 -2.73 4.77
N LEU A 58 -9.64 -3.52 3.86
CA LEU A 58 -9.14 -4.86 3.55
C LEU A 58 -7.64 -4.80 3.23
N PRO A 59 -6.79 -5.43 4.04
CA PRO A 59 -5.37 -5.37 3.80
C PRO A 59 -5.04 -6.15 2.51
N PRO A 60 -4.03 -5.72 1.74
CA PRO A 60 -3.71 -6.33 0.45
C PRO A 60 -2.98 -7.68 0.57
N TYR A 61 -2.95 -8.31 1.74
CA TYR A 61 -2.16 -9.52 1.99
C TYR A 61 -2.70 -10.74 1.26
N SER A 62 -1.89 -11.38 0.41
CA SER A 62 -2.33 -12.58 -0.31
C SER A 62 -2.72 -13.74 0.63
N VAL A 63 -2.10 -13.83 1.81
CA VAL A 63 -2.27 -14.93 2.78
C VAL A 63 -3.65 -15.06 3.42
N ILE A 64 -4.45 -14.00 3.46
CA ILE A 64 -5.82 -14.04 4.02
C ILE A 64 -6.89 -14.38 2.99
N ARG A 65 -6.48 -14.76 1.77
CA ARG A 65 -7.36 -14.95 0.62
C ARG A 65 -7.35 -16.41 0.17
N LEU A 66 -8.53 -16.95 -0.07
CA LEU A 66 -8.70 -18.16 -0.87
C LEU A 66 -9.19 -17.74 -2.26
N ILE A 67 -8.44 -18.10 -3.29
CA ILE A 67 -8.66 -17.63 -4.67
C ILE A 67 -8.98 -18.82 -5.56
N ARG A 68 -10.07 -18.72 -6.34
CA ARG A 68 -10.44 -19.73 -7.34
C ARG A 68 -9.37 -19.77 -8.44
N ARG A 69 -8.90 -20.98 -8.77
CA ARG A 69 -7.72 -21.14 -9.64
C ARG A 69 -7.93 -20.59 -11.05
N ASP A 70 -9.11 -20.79 -11.64
CA ASP A 70 -9.47 -20.31 -12.97
C ASP A 70 -9.31 -18.78 -13.13
N VAL A 71 -9.64 -18.01 -12.10
CA VAL A 71 -9.44 -16.55 -12.03
C VAL A 71 -7.97 -16.16 -12.23
N LEU A 72 -7.04 -17.03 -11.84
CA LEU A 72 -5.59 -16.81 -11.99
C LEU A 72 -5.04 -17.23 -13.34
N GLU A 73 -5.76 -18.01 -14.13
CA GLU A 73 -5.27 -18.56 -15.40
C GLU A 73 -5.80 -17.83 -16.64
N GLN A 74 -6.95 -17.16 -16.54
CA GLN A 74 -7.62 -16.55 -17.70
C GLN A 74 -8.03 -15.09 -17.46
N PRO A 75 -7.23 -14.11 -17.91
CA PRO A 75 -5.84 -14.22 -18.38
C PRO A 75 -4.88 -14.52 -17.22
N ARG A 76 -3.67 -14.99 -17.50
CA ARG A 76 -2.71 -15.37 -16.43
C ARG A 76 -2.38 -14.19 -15.49
N LEU A 77 -2.57 -14.37 -14.18
CA LEU A 77 -2.19 -13.42 -13.13
C LEU A 77 -1.17 -14.06 -12.18
N ARG A 78 -0.03 -13.41 -12.01
CA ARG A 78 1.08 -13.84 -11.16
C ARG A 78 1.72 -12.62 -10.49
N PHE A 79 2.48 -12.84 -9.43
CA PHE A 79 3.34 -11.81 -8.87
C PHE A 79 4.31 -11.31 -9.94
N THR A 80 4.47 -9.99 -10.02
CA THR A 80 5.32 -9.37 -11.04
C THR A 80 6.78 -9.41 -10.61
N GLU A 81 7.63 -9.96 -11.47
CA GLU A 81 9.07 -10.07 -11.22
C GLU A 81 9.75 -8.69 -11.07
N GLY A 82 10.67 -8.61 -10.12
CA GLY A 82 11.40 -7.39 -9.78
C GLY A 82 10.60 -6.37 -8.96
N ILE A 83 9.39 -6.72 -8.47
CA ILE A 83 8.71 -5.96 -7.42
C ILE A 83 9.01 -6.64 -6.08
N ILE A 84 9.89 -6.00 -5.29
CA ILE A 84 10.37 -6.53 -4.00
C ILE A 84 9.46 -6.10 -2.84
N ARG A 85 8.74 -4.98 -3.00
CA ARG A 85 7.78 -4.47 -2.02
C ARG A 85 6.48 -4.09 -2.70
N SER A 86 5.39 -4.37 -2.00
CA SER A 86 4.02 -4.07 -2.46
C SER A 86 3.60 -4.88 -3.69
N GLU A 87 4.25 -6.02 -3.94
CA GLU A 87 3.87 -7.06 -4.89
C GLU A 87 2.48 -7.63 -4.56
N ASP A 88 2.20 -7.85 -3.27
CA ASP A 88 0.88 -8.23 -2.77
C ASP A 88 -0.19 -7.21 -3.15
N TYR A 89 0.11 -5.91 -3.02
CA TYR A 89 -0.83 -4.87 -3.45
C TYR A 89 -1.08 -4.89 -4.95
N LEU A 90 -0.02 -5.02 -5.76
CA LEU A 90 -0.18 -5.07 -7.23
C LEU A 90 -1.06 -6.27 -7.62
N PHE A 91 -0.70 -7.46 -7.13
CA PHE A 91 -1.44 -8.69 -7.40
C PHE A 91 -2.89 -8.62 -6.94
N THR A 92 -3.14 -8.21 -5.69
CA THR A 92 -4.50 -8.17 -5.15
C THR A 92 -5.35 -7.08 -5.78
N THR A 93 -4.77 -5.95 -6.16
CA THR A 93 -5.49 -4.91 -6.91
C THR A 93 -5.97 -5.47 -8.26
N GLU A 94 -5.08 -6.05 -9.05
CA GLU A 94 -5.45 -6.66 -10.33
C GLU A 94 -6.53 -7.75 -10.15
N LEU A 95 -6.39 -8.58 -9.11
CA LEU A 95 -7.36 -9.61 -8.78
C LEU A 95 -8.76 -9.03 -8.48
N HIS A 96 -8.86 -7.97 -7.66
CA HIS A 96 -10.16 -7.43 -7.26
C HIS A 96 -10.89 -6.73 -8.42
N PHE A 97 -10.17 -6.28 -9.44
CA PHE A 97 -10.78 -5.74 -10.66
C PHE A 97 -11.20 -6.82 -11.66
N ARG A 98 -10.78 -8.07 -11.47
CA ARG A 98 -11.13 -9.20 -12.32
C ARG A 98 -12.35 -9.97 -11.86
N ILE A 99 -12.56 -10.04 -10.55
CA ILE A 99 -13.64 -10.83 -9.96
C ILE A 99 -14.97 -10.09 -10.01
N GLU A 100 -16.03 -10.86 -10.20
CA GLU A 100 -17.42 -10.41 -10.08
C GLU A 100 -18.01 -10.78 -8.72
N LYS A 101 -17.47 -11.80 -8.03
CA LYS A 101 -18.01 -12.31 -6.77
C LYS A 101 -16.96 -12.49 -5.67
N LEU A 102 -17.13 -11.71 -4.61
CA LEU A 102 -16.26 -11.68 -3.42
C LEU A 102 -17.04 -12.13 -2.19
N CYS A 103 -16.48 -13.04 -1.39
CA CYS A 103 -17.03 -13.40 -0.08
C CYS A 103 -16.11 -12.88 1.03
N LEU A 104 -16.68 -12.17 1.99
CA LEU A 104 -16.00 -11.68 3.18
C LEU A 104 -16.52 -12.43 4.40
N ILE A 105 -15.61 -13.02 5.17
CA ILE A 105 -15.86 -13.57 6.51
C ILE A 105 -14.97 -12.81 7.51
N THR A 106 -15.15 -11.49 7.55
CA THR A 106 -14.31 -10.54 8.28
C THR A 106 -14.45 -10.66 9.80
N ASP A 107 -15.57 -11.20 10.26
CA ASP A 107 -15.89 -11.59 11.63
C ASP A 107 -15.25 -12.93 12.07
N GLN A 108 -14.59 -13.62 11.14
CA GLN A 108 -13.88 -14.88 11.41
C GLN A 108 -12.38 -14.65 11.20
N PRO A 109 -11.63 -14.24 12.25
CA PRO A 109 -10.19 -14.11 12.16
C PRO A 109 -9.52 -15.48 12.12
N LEU A 110 -9.02 -15.85 10.94
CA LEU A 110 -8.40 -17.17 10.69
C LEU A 110 -6.88 -17.09 10.48
N TYR A 111 -6.30 -15.89 10.54
CA TYR A 111 -4.88 -15.66 10.29
C TYR A 111 -4.28 -14.75 11.35
N TYR A 112 -3.03 -15.00 11.73
CA TYR A 112 -2.26 -14.18 12.65
C TYR A 112 -1.16 -13.43 11.89
N TYR A 113 -1.34 -12.11 11.74
CA TYR A 113 -0.32 -11.23 11.19
C TYR A 113 0.61 -10.77 12.31
N ILE A 114 1.85 -11.26 12.28
CA ILE A 114 2.86 -10.97 13.30
C ILE A 114 3.69 -9.75 12.86
N ASP A 115 3.59 -8.66 13.61
CA ASP A 115 4.40 -7.46 13.42
C ASP A 115 5.64 -7.51 14.32
N ASN A 116 6.76 -7.94 13.75
CA ASN A 116 8.06 -7.94 14.41
C ASN A 116 8.83 -6.66 14.08
N ASP A 117 9.49 -6.05 15.07
CA ASP A 117 10.30 -4.84 14.86
C ASP A 117 11.48 -5.09 13.90
N SER A 118 11.98 -6.33 13.83
CA SER A 118 12.99 -6.78 12.87
C SER A 118 12.46 -7.06 11.46
N SER A 119 11.17 -6.77 11.18
CA SER A 119 10.58 -7.02 9.88
C SER A 119 11.32 -6.25 8.78
N ILE A 120 11.46 -6.91 7.63
CA ILE A 120 11.97 -6.35 6.37
C ILE A 120 11.24 -5.05 6.02
N THR A 121 10.01 -4.83 6.52
CA THR A 121 9.25 -3.59 6.32
C THR A 121 9.93 -2.34 6.94
N ASN A 122 10.83 -2.52 7.92
CA ASN A 122 11.54 -1.46 8.62
C ASN A 122 12.92 -1.12 8.03
N SER A 123 13.44 -1.93 7.12
CA SER A 123 14.73 -1.66 6.46
C SER A 123 14.58 -0.70 5.27
N PHE A 124 15.69 -0.08 4.89
CA PHE A 124 15.79 0.71 3.67
C PHE A 124 15.74 -0.18 2.43
N VAL A 125 14.94 0.24 1.45
CA VAL A 125 14.84 -0.39 0.12
C VAL A 125 15.32 0.59 -0.93
N VAL A 126 16.39 0.23 -1.64
CA VAL A 126 16.94 1.02 -2.74
C VAL A 126 15.90 1.17 -3.85
N SER A 127 15.78 2.38 -4.41
CA SER A 127 14.89 2.69 -5.53
C SER A 127 13.42 2.34 -5.28
N TYR A 128 12.97 2.42 -4.03
CA TYR A 128 11.58 2.14 -3.66
C TYR A 128 10.60 3.04 -4.43
N TRP A 129 10.95 4.30 -4.68
CA TRP A 129 10.06 5.21 -5.43
C TRP A 129 9.86 4.76 -6.88
N GLN A 130 10.92 4.31 -7.55
CA GLN A 130 10.88 3.79 -8.91
C GLN A 130 10.00 2.52 -8.97
N MET A 131 10.04 1.69 -7.93
CA MET A 131 9.16 0.53 -7.80
C MET A 131 7.70 0.94 -7.63
N VAL A 132 7.41 1.94 -6.78
CA VAL A 132 6.06 2.52 -6.64
C VAL A 132 5.54 3.02 -7.98
N ARG A 133 6.39 3.74 -8.74
CA ARG A 133 6.04 4.23 -10.07
C ARG A 133 5.74 3.10 -11.05
N ARG A 134 6.60 2.08 -11.10
CA ARG A 134 6.40 0.91 -11.95
C ARG A 134 5.07 0.22 -11.63
N ILE A 135 4.72 0.06 -10.35
CA ILE A 135 3.42 -0.49 -9.94
C ILE A 135 2.28 0.40 -10.46
N ASN A 136 2.38 1.71 -10.33
CA ASN A 136 1.35 2.64 -10.79
C ASN A 136 1.18 2.60 -12.31
N GLU A 137 2.27 2.53 -13.07
CA GLU A 137 2.28 2.39 -14.53
C GLU A 137 1.66 1.06 -14.98
N ILE A 138 1.99 -0.05 -14.30
CA ILE A 138 1.37 -1.35 -14.56
C ILE A 138 -0.14 -1.28 -14.32
N LEU A 139 -0.59 -0.75 -13.18
CA LEU A 139 -2.00 -0.66 -12.85
C LEU A 139 -2.76 0.25 -13.80
N LEU A 140 -2.19 1.39 -14.20
CA LEU A 140 -2.78 2.26 -15.23
C LEU A 140 -3.01 1.51 -16.54
N SER A 141 -2.10 0.62 -16.94
CA SER A 141 -2.21 -0.13 -18.19
C SER A 141 -3.16 -1.35 -18.12
N ARG A 142 -3.42 -1.89 -16.92
CA ARG A 142 -4.14 -3.16 -16.73
C ARG A 142 -5.54 -2.99 -16.15
N LEU A 143 -5.82 -1.90 -15.46
CA LEU A 143 -7.13 -1.64 -14.88
C LEU A 143 -8.05 -0.94 -15.89
N PRO A 144 -9.39 -1.09 -15.74
CA PRO A 144 -10.34 -0.40 -16.62
C PRO A 144 -10.16 1.12 -16.55
N GLU A 145 -10.11 1.76 -17.72
CA GLU A 145 -10.07 3.22 -17.81
C GLU A 145 -11.35 3.82 -17.22
N SER A 146 -11.20 4.51 -16.09
CA SER A 146 -12.28 5.26 -15.46
C SER A 146 -11.71 6.33 -14.54
N ASP A 147 -12.46 7.42 -14.37
CA ASP A 147 -12.10 8.49 -13.46
C ASP A 147 -11.92 8.00 -12.01
N ALA A 148 -12.70 7.00 -11.59
CA ALA A 148 -12.60 6.45 -10.25
C ALA A 148 -11.27 5.69 -10.05
N VAL A 149 -10.87 4.88 -11.03
CA VAL A 149 -9.57 4.19 -11.03
C VAL A 149 -8.43 5.20 -11.06
N LYS A 150 -8.48 6.18 -11.98
CA LYS A 150 -7.44 7.21 -12.08
C LYS A 150 -7.27 7.99 -10.77
N ARG A 151 -8.37 8.45 -10.17
CA ARG A 151 -8.32 9.14 -8.86
C ARG A 151 -7.80 8.24 -7.73
N GLY A 152 -8.13 6.96 -7.76
CA GLY A 152 -7.60 5.97 -6.81
C GLY A 152 -6.09 5.83 -6.95
N LEU A 153 -5.59 5.66 -8.19
CA LEU A 153 -4.17 5.57 -8.51
C LEU A 153 -3.41 6.86 -8.17
N ASP A 154 -3.97 8.03 -8.45
CA ASP A 154 -3.41 9.31 -8.01
C ASP A 154 -3.30 9.37 -6.47
N THR A 155 -4.35 8.94 -5.77
CA THR A 155 -4.38 8.94 -4.29
C THR A 155 -3.29 8.03 -3.71
N VAL A 156 -3.16 6.79 -4.22
CA VAL A 156 -2.13 5.85 -3.73
C VAL A 156 -0.73 6.30 -4.12
N LEU A 157 -0.53 6.92 -5.27
CA LEU A 157 0.77 7.46 -5.68
C LEU A 157 1.24 8.53 -4.67
N ILE A 158 0.34 9.44 -4.27
CA ILE A 158 0.63 10.45 -3.24
C ILE A 158 0.89 9.78 -1.89
N TYR A 159 0.04 8.84 -1.47
CA TYR A 159 0.25 8.12 -0.21
C TYR A 159 1.61 7.40 -0.18
N ARG A 160 1.97 6.71 -1.26
CA ARG A 160 3.22 5.97 -1.36
C ARG A 160 4.44 6.87 -1.48
N SER A 161 4.29 8.09 -1.97
CA SER A 161 5.38 9.07 -1.92
C SER A 161 5.76 9.43 -0.46
N LEU A 162 4.80 9.49 0.47
CA LEU A 162 5.10 9.63 1.91
C LEU A 162 5.88 8.45 2.44
N ILE A 163 5.50 7.22 2.04
CA ILE A 163 6.22 6.00 2.43
C ILE A 163 7.64 6.03 1.84
N ALA A 164 7.79 6.42 0.58
CA ALA A 164 9.08 6.52 -0.10
C ALA A 164 10.01 7.54 0.54
N LEU A 165 9.49 8.71 0.95
CA LEU A 165 10.28 9.70 1.70
C LEU A 165 10.72 9.16 3.07
N ASN A 166 9.85 8.39 3.75
CA ASN A 166 10.21 7.71 5.01
C ASN A 166 11.26 6.61 4.79
N ASN A 167 11.17 5.86 3.68
CA ASN A 167 12.16 4.89 3.26
C ASN A 167 13.51 5.57 2.99
N ALA A 168 13.54 6.63 2.19
CA ALA A 168 14.74 7.41 1.89
C ALA A 168 15.43 7.92 3.16
N ALA A 169 14.67 8.34 4.17
CA ALA A 169 15.22 8.75 5.46
C ALA A 169 15.91 7.63 6.26
N ARG A 170 15.85 6.37 5.83
CA ARG A 170 16.59 5.24 6.39
C ARG A 170 17.79 4.83 5.54
N ALA A 171 18.11 5.60 4.49
CA ALA A 171 19.25 5.32 3.64
C ALA A 171 20.54 5.21 4.48
N VAL A 172 21.45 4.36 4.01
CA VAL A 172 22.71 4.04 4.70
C VAL A 172 23.69 5.22 4.75
N ASP A 173 23.60 6.10 3.76
CA ASP A 173 24.46 7.25 3.60
C ASP A 173 23.70 8.48 3.04
N LYS A 174 24.39 9.63 3.03
CA LYS A 174 23.81 10.92 2.69
C LYS A 174 23.55 11.09 1.19
N ASP A 175 24.37 10.47 0.35
CA ASP A 175 24.27 10.57 -1.10
C ASP A 175 23.08 9.73 -1.58
N THR A 176 22.93 8.52 -1.05
CA THR A 176 21.75 7.67 -1.27
C THR A 176 20.48 8.39 -0.81
N PHE A 177 20.46 8.98 0.39
CA PHE A 177 19.34 9.81 0.85
C PHE A 177 19.00 10.92 -0.14
N ASN A 178 20.02 11.69 -0.59
CA ASN A 178 19.81 12.81 -1.49
C ASN A 178 19.28 12.36 -2.86
N TYR A 179 19.78 11.24 -3.39
CA TYR A 179 19.33 10.65 -4.64
C TYR A 179 17.86 10.24 -4.57
N GLU A 180 17.48 9.46 -3.56
CA GLU A 180 16.11 8.96 -3.37
C GLU A 180 15.10 10.11 -3.17
N ILE A 181 15.43 11.10 -2.32
CA ILE A 181 14.58 12.27 -2.11
C ILE A 181 14.44 13.09 -3.41
N LYS A 182 15.53 13.27 -4.17
CA LYS A 182 15.50 14.02 -5.43
C LYS A 182 14.59 13.33 -6.44
N ALA A 183 14.67 12.01 -6.57
CA ALA A 183 13.82 11.24 -7.47
C ALA A 183 12.32 11.45 -7.19
N ILE A 184 11.93 11.50 -5.90
CA ILE A 184 10.54 11.75 -5.50
C ILE A 184 10.15 13.21 -5.76
N LEU A 185 10.96 14.18 -5.34
CA LEU A 185 10.63 15.60 -5.41
C LEU A 185 10.75 16.21 -6.82
N GLN A 186 11.24 15.45 -7.80
CA GLN A 186 11.29 15.85 -9.21
C GLN A 186 10.29 15.07 -10.08
N ASP A 187 9.50 14.18 -9.48
CA ASP A 187 8.62 13.30 -10.25
C ASP A 187 7.39 14.01 -10.81
N LYS A 188 7.27 14.04 -12.14
CA LYS A 188 6.17 14.73 -12.83
C LYS A 188 4.82 14.08 -12.57
N LEU A 189 4.75 12.74 -12.54
CA LEU A 189 3.50 12.01 -12.35
C LEU A 189 2.93 12.27 -10.95
N LEU A 190 3.80 12.27 -9.93
CA LEU A 190 3.40 12.64 -8.57
C LEU A 190 2.81 14.05 -8.50
N PHE A 191 3.44 15.03 -9.14
CA PHE A 191 2.91 16.40 -9.13
C PHE A 191 1.60 16.54 -9.92
N GLN A 192 1.42 15.79 -11.02
CA GLN A 192 0.14 15.72 -11.72
C GLN A 192 -0.97 15.15 -10.83
N ALA A 193 -0.68 14.07 -10.09
CA ALA A 193 -1.62 13.48 -9.12
C ALA A 193 -1.94 14.44 -7.96
N ILE A 194 -0.94 15.16 -7.44
CA ILE A 194 -1.16 16.20 -6.42
C ILE A 194 -2.05 17.31 -6.97
N ASP A 195 -1.85 17.68 -8.24
CA ASP A 195 -2.56 18.78 -8.85
C ASP A 195 -4.01 18.44 -9.23
N SER A 196 -4.32 17.15 -9.42
CA SER A 196 -5.66 16.65 -9.75
C SER A 196 -6.62 16.64 -8.54
N LEU A 197 -6.09 16.72 -7.32
CA LEU A 197 -6.90 16.74 -6.10
C LEU A 197 -7.39 18.15 -5.74
N SER A 198 -8.61 18.20 -5.20
CA SER A 198 -9.12 19.41 -4.56
C SER A 198 -8.25 19.74 -3.34
N TYR A 199 -8.09 21.02 -3.02
CA TYR A 199 -7.28 21.43 -1.87
C TYR A 199 -7.82 20.86 -0.54
N LYS A 200 -9.15 20.88 -0.38
CA LYS A 200 -9.84 20.34 0.79
C LYS A 200 -9.59 18.85 0.96
N ASP A 201 -9.68 18.06 -0.11
CA ASP A 201 -9.45 16.62 -0.05
C ASP A 201 -7.99 16.26 0.18
N GLY A 202 -7.08 16.93 -0.52
CA GLY A 202 -5.64 16.74 -0.33
C GLY A 202 -5.20 17.03 1.10
N PHE A 203 -5.63 18.17 1.67
CA PHE A 203 -5.32 18.50 3.06
C PHE A 203 -5.97 17.55 4.07
N ARG A 204 -7.23 17.15 3.85
CA ARG A 204 -7.91 16.19 4.72
C ARG A 204 -7.16 14.86 4.80
N ARG A 205 -6.73 14.33 3.65
CA ARG A 205 -6.09 13.01 3.51
C ARG A 205 -4.61 13.00 3.90
N PHE A 206 -3.83 13.98 3.44
CA PHE A 206 -2.38 13.98 3.60
C PHE A 206 -1.85 15.10 4.51
N LYS A 207 -2.74 15.86 5.15
CA LYS A 207 -2.40 16.89 6.15
C LYS A 207 -1.38 17.88 5.58
N ALA A 208 -0.39 18.28 6.38
CA ALA A 208 0.64 19.24 6.01
C ALA A 208 1.52 18.79 4.83
N TYR A 209 1.58 17.49 4.48
CA TYR A 209 2.34 17.04 3.32
C TYR A 209 1.77 17.59 2.01
N TYR A 210 0.44 17.56 1.85
CA TYR A 210 -0.21 18.00 0.63
C TYR A 210 0.08 19.47 0.27
N PRO A 211 -0.16 20.48 1.14
CA PRO A 211 0.11 21.87 0.78
C PRO A 211 1.59 22.13 0.51
N LEU A 212 2.52 21.49 1.25
CA LEU A 212 3.96 21.61 0.98
C LEU A 212 4.30 21.14 -0.44
N MET A 213 3.73 20.01 -0.86
CA MET A 213 3.96 19.49 -2.21
C MET A 213 3.20 20.30 -3.27
N ARG A 214 1.94 20.65 -3.04
CA ARG A 214 1.11 21.45 -3.97
C ARG A 214 1.76 22.80 -4.27
N LEU A 215 2.27 23.49 -3.26
CA LEU A 215 2.98 24.77 -3.38
C LEU A 215 4.46 24.62 -3.80
N ARG A 216 4.91 23.41 -4.13
CA ARG A 216 6.29 23.11 -4.55
C ARG A 216 7.35 23.54 -3.54
N LEU A 217 7.03 23.51 -2.25
CA LEU A 217 7.93 23.79 -1.13
C LEU A 217 8.88 22.60 -0.86
N LYS A 218 9.55 22.13 -1.92
CA LYS A 218 10.40 20.92 -1.95
C LYS A 218 11.53 20.99 -0.94
N ALA A 219 12.09 22.18 -0.70
CA ALA A 219 13.14 22.40 0.29
C ALA A 219 12.67 22.08 1.72
N LEU A 220 11.45 22.50 2.09
CA LEU A 220 10.86 22.20 3.41
C LEU A 220 10.56 20.72 3.58
N VAL A 221 10.07 20.06 2.53
CA VAL A 221 9.87 18.60 2.53
C VAL A 221 11.21 17.90 2.73
N LYS A 222 12.23 18.24 1.93
CA LYS A 222 13.59 17.68 2.09
C LYS A 222 14.14 17.92 3.50
N PHE A 223 13.99 19.13 4.04
CA PHE A 223 14.45 19.47 5.39
C PHE A 223 13.81 18.59 6.46
N ARG A 224 12.48 18.40 6.42
CA ARG A 224 11.76 17.52 7.35
C ARG A 224 12.33 16.10 7.34
N TYR A 225 12.54 15.52 6.16
CA TYR A 225 13.07 14.16 6.04
C TYR A 225 14.57 14.07 6.32
N ASN A 226 15.32 15.16 6.16
CA ASN A 226 16.72 15.25 6.58
C ASN A 226 16.86 15.17 8.11
N ILE A 227 15.98 15.84 8.86
CA ILE A 227 15.92 15.69 10.32
C ILE A 227 15.67 14.22 10.69
N LYS A 228 14.73 13.56 9.99
CA LYS A 228 14.44 12.14 10.23
C LYS A 228 15.65 11.25 9.92
N TYR A 229 16.35 11.50 8.82
CA TYR A 229 17.58 10.81 8.46
C TYR A 229 18.62 10.85 9.57
N TYR A 230 18.95 12.04 10.09
CA TYR A 230 19.92 12.15 11.18
C TYR A 230 19.46 11.50 12.48
N LYS A 231 18.16 11.51 12.77
CA LYS A 231 17.61 10.77 13.93
C LYS A 231 17.83 9.26 13.80
N ASN A 232 17.57 8.69 12.63
CA ASN A 232 17.78 7.27 12.38
C ASN A 232 19.27 6.88 12.49
N ARG A 233 20.18 7.68 11.90
CA ARG A 233 21.63 7.45 11.99
C ARG A 233 22.16 7.48 13.43
N LYS A 234 21.63 8.36 14.27
CA LYS A 234 21.96 8.39 15.71
C LYS A 234 21.48 7.15 16.44
N ALA A 235 20.27 6.67 16.15
CA ALA A 235 19.72 5.48 16.81
C ALA A 235 20.53 4.21 16.47
N GLU A 236 20.96 4.07 15.22
CA GLU A 236 21.82 2.97 14.75
C GLU A 236 23.20 2.98 15.43
N GLN A 237 23.81 4.16 15.61
CA GLN A 237 25.09 4.30 16.31
C GLN A 237 25.01 3.89 17.79
N VAL A 238 23.90 4.21 18.47
CA VAL A 238 23.69 3.85 19.89
C VAL A 238 23.44 2.35 20.08
N HIS A 239 22.77 1.69 19.13
CA HIS A 239 22.52 0.24 19.22
C HIS A 239 23.74 -0.59 18.80
N GLY A 240 24.58 -0.09 17.88
CA GLY A 240 25.84 -0.74 17.51
C GLY A 240 26.97 -0.63 18.54
N SER A 241 26.83 0.22 19.57
CA SER A 241 27.81 0.39 20.65
C SER A 241 27.60 -0.53 21.87
N HIS A 242 26.58 -1.39 21.85
CA HIS A 242 26.30 -2.36 22.92
C HIS A 242 26.60 -3.83 22.52
N GLU A 243 27.22 -4.06 21.37
CA GLU A 243 27.64 -5.39 20.89
C GLU A 243 29.18 -5.56 20.84
N ILE A 244 29.94 -4.88 21.71
CA ILE A 244 31.38 -5.10 21.89
C ILE A 244 31.67 -5.53 23.32
#